data_AF-A0A7M3ZCR9-F1
#
_entry.id   AF-A0A7M3ZCR9-F1
#
_cell.length_a   1.000
_cell.length_b   1.000
_cell.length_c   1.000
_cell.angle_alpha   90.00
_cell.angle_beta   90.00
_cell.angle_gamma   90.00
#
_symmetry.space_group_name_H-M   'P 1'
#
loop_
_entity.id
_entity.type
_entity.pdbx_description
1 polymer ?
#
loop_
_entity_poly.entity_id
_entity_poly.type
_entity_poly.pdbx_seq_one_letter_code
_entity_poly.pdbx_strand_id
1 'polypeptide(L)'
;MNDTTIVLTVVLATFLSALGMGCLPLWRKLSDELSMLRWMTGLAAGFLLASAILIAIPEGFMIYDEGGGVDFDAIPASGLAVLLGFLLLLVFEAFGFGHDIHEEHHEHAHEHGHGHVNHPSGVATSAVVGLTIHAAADGLAIGAALAADELHITLPILLGVLMHKLPAAFSLGAFSQHERNDRKRSLIDILVFSAATPLFIIITWSLLGDVSEAWIGLAILFSAGSFLYVATVDVLPEVHRHGSAKDVCLKVMLGALAIIAVMLFMDVVGLVEHAH
;
A
#
# COMPACT_ATOMS: atom_id res chain seq x y z
N MET A 1 -22.80 -17.10 -0.82
CA MET A 1 -22.29 -16.75 0.52
C MET A 1 -23.03 -15.48 0.93
N ASN A 2 -23.39 -15.30 2.19
CA ASN A 2 -23.96 -14.01 2.61
C ASN A 2 -22.85 -12.95 2.59
N ASP A 3 -23.18 -11.69 2.31
CA ASP A 3 -22.21 -10.59 2.09
C ASP A 3 -21.27 -10.42 3.29
N THR A 4 -21.80 -10.59 4.50
CA THR A 4 -21.01 -10.61 5.74
C THR A 4 -19.94 -11.70 5.75
N THR A 5 -20.22 -12.89 5.19
CA THR A 5 -19.23 -13.97 5.10
C THR A 5 -18.10 -13.60 4.14
N ILE A 6 -18.41 -12.94 3.02
CA ILE A 6 -17.40 -12.45 2.07
C ILE A 6 -16.50 -11.42 2.75
N VAL A 7 -17.10 -10.41 3.38
CA VAL A 7 -16.36 -9.36 4.10
C VAL A 7 -15.45 -9.96 5.17
N LEU A 8 -15.96 -10.86 6.02
CA LEU A 8 -15.16 -11.52 7.06
C LEU A 8 -14.02 -12.36 6.47
N THR A 9 -14.22 -12.98 5.31
CA THR A 9 -13.18 -13.75 4.62
C THR A 9 -12.07 -12.82 4.12
N VAL A 10 -12.43 -11.68 3.52
CA VAL A 10 -11.48 -10.68 3.03
C VAL A 10 -10.71 -10.02 4.18
N VAL A 11 -11.41 -9.68 5.27
CA VAL A 11 -10.81 -9.17 6.53
C VAL A 11 -9.78 -10.16 7.07
N LEU A 12 -10.12 -11.45 7.15
CA LEU A 12 -9.21 -12.47 7.65
C LEU A 12 -8.02 -12.68 6.71
N ALA A 13 -8.26 -12.71 5.40
CA ALA A 13 -7.22 -12.91 4.40
C ALA A 13 -6.20 -11.76 4.41
N THR A 14 -6.66 -10.50 4.43
CA THR A 14 -5.79 -9.32 4.48
C THR A 14 -4.99 -9.25 5.78
N PHE A 15 -5.62 -9.54 6.93
CA PHE A 15 -4.94 -9.55 8.22
C PHE A 15 -3.88 -10.65 8.32
N LEU A 16 -4.25 -11.91 8.05
CA LEU A 16 -3.35 -13.05 8.23
C LEU A 16 -2.18 -13.02 7.26
N SER A 17 -2.41 -12.57 6.02
CA SER A 17 -1.37 -12.50 5.01
C SER A 17 -0.34 -11.41 5.32
N ALA A 18 -0.78 -10.22 5.75
CA ALA A 18 0.10 -9.15 6.22
C ALA A 18 0.86 -9.56 7.49
N LEU A 19 0.17 -10.11 8.49
CA LEU A 19 0.79 -10.54 9.74
C LEU A 19 1.83 -11.64 9.51
N GLY A 20 1.50 -12.63 8.68
CA GLY A 20 2.38 -13.73 8.32
C GLY A 20 3.65 -13.26 7.61
N MET A 21 3.49 -12.41 6.60
CA MET A 21 4.62 -11.86 5.85
C MET A 21 5.47 -10.89 6.67
N GLY A 22 4.84 -10.05 7.51
CA GLY A 22 5.56 -9.13 8.38
C GLY A 22 6.31 -9.81 9.51
N CYS A 23 5.85 -10.97 10.00
CA CYS A 23 6.59 -11.75 10.99
C CYS A 23 7.75 -12.57 10.38
N LEU A 24 7.76 -12.80 9.07
CA LEU A 24 8.77 -13.64 8.40
C LEU A 24 10.23 -13.19 8.64
N PRO A 25 10.57 -11.89 8.60
CA PRO A 25 11.90 -11.38 8.94
C PRO A 25 12.34 -11.71 10.37
N LEU A 26 11.42 -11.77 11.35
CA LEU A 26 11.74 -12.02 12.76
C LEU A 26 12.35 -13.41 13.03
N TRP A 27 12.29 -14.32 12.06
CA TRP A 27 12.81 -15.69 12.17
C TRP A 27 13.94 -16.01 11.20
N ARG A 28 14.30 -15.11 10.28
CA ARG A 28 15.32 -15.37 9.25
C ARG A 28 16.67 -14.76 9.62
N LYS A 29 17.72 -15.22 8.94
CA LYS A 29 19.07 -14.66 9.08
C LYS A 29 19.15 -13.32 8.33
N LEU A 30 19.88 -12.36 8.90
CA LEU A 30 20.05 -11.01 8.35
C LEU A 30 20.56 -10.98 6.89
N SER A 31 21.42 -11.92 6.49
CA SER A 31 21.93 -12.00 5.11
C SER A 31 20.85 -12.36 4.09
N ASP A 32 19.93 -13.25 4.46
CA ASP A 32 18.84 -13.71 3.60
C ASP A 32 17.73 -12.66 3.54
N GLU A 33 17.58 -11.91 4.63
CA GLU A 33 16.64 -10.81 4.79
C GLU A 33 16.96 -9.63 3.85
N LEU A 34 18.21 -9.17 3.79
CA LEU A 34 18.57 -8.02 2.97
C LEU A 34 18.38 -8.28 1.47
N SER A 35 18.72 -9.48 0.98
CA SER A 35 18.51 -9.86 -0.41
C SER A 35 17.03 -9.90 -0.77
N MET A 36 16.22 -10.51 0.11
CA MET A 36 14.78 -10.62 -0.09
C MET A 36 14.08 -9.28 0.03
N LEU A 37 14.51 -8.40 0.96
CA LEU A 37 14.02 -7.03 1.10
C LEU A 37 14.18 -6.28 -0.22
N ARG A 38 15.38 -6.30 -0.82
CA ARG A 38 15.64 -5.66 -2.10
C ARG A 38 14.79 -6.18 -3.25
N TRP A 39 14.31 -7.43 -3.20
CA TRP A 39 13.37 -7.98 -4.18
C TRP A 39 11.93 -7.59 -3.88
N MET A 40 11.52 -7.70 -2.61
CA MET A 40 10.18 -7.33 -2.14
C MET A 40 9.91 -5.85 -2.40
N THR A 41 10.78 -4.93 -1.99
CA THR A 41 10.62 -3.48 -2.22
C THR A 41 10.56 -3.15 -3.71
N GLY A 42 11.39 -3.81 -4.53
CA GLY A 42 11.38 -3.61 -5.99
C GLY A 42 10.08 -4.06 -6.67
N LEU A 43 9.57 -5.23 -6.30
CA LEU A 43 8.28 -5.73 -6.78
C LEU A 43 7.12 -4.86 -6.27
N ALA A 44 7.17 -4.43 -4.99
CA ALA A 44 6.17 -3.57 -4.37
C ALA A 44 5.95 -2.28 -5.15
N ALA A 45 7.03 -1.60 -5.57
CA ALA A 45 6.93 -0.38 -6.38
C ALA A 45 6.18 -0.62 -7.69
N GLY A 46 6.49 -1.72 -8.39
CA GLY A 46 5.80 -2.10 -9.62
C GLY A 46 4.33 -2.45 -9.38
N PHE A 47 4.04 -3.19 -8.32
CA PHE A 47 2.67 -3.52 -7.93
C PHE A 47 1.85 -2.28 -7.59
N LEU A 48 2.35 -1.40 -6.73
CA LEU A 48 1.66 -0.16 -6.35
C LEU A 48 1.37 0.74 -7.54
N LEU A 49 2.37 0.96 -8.41
CA LEU A 49 2.20 1.81 -9.59
C LEU A 49 1.15 1.23 -10.55
N ALA A 50 1.21 -0.07 -10.82
CA ALA A 50 0.25 -0.74 -11.69
C ALA A 50 -1.15 -0.81 -11.06
N SER A 51 -1.27 -1.13 -9.78
CA SER A 51 -2.56 -1.14 -9.06
C SER A 51 -3.21 0.24 -9.01
N ALA A 52 -2.43 1.31 -8.83
CA ALA A 52 -2.97 2.66 -8.86
C ALA A 52 -3.48 3.03 -10.27
N ILE A 53 -2.64 2.87 -11.29
CA ILE A 53 -2.91 3.39 -12.64
C ILE A 53 -3.86 2.51 -13.45
N LEU A 54 -3.78 1.19 -13.31
CA LEU A 54 -4.54 0.25 -14.14
C LEU A 54 -5.80 -0.28 -13.44
N ILE A 55 -5.89 -0.19 -12.12
CA ILE A 55 -7.01 -0.73 -11.36
C ILE A 55 -7.76 0.39 -10.64
N ALA A 56 -7.19 0.97 -9.59
CA ALA A 56 -7.94 1.86 -8.69
C ALA A 56 -8.36 3.18 -9.36
N ILE A 57 -7.51 3.81 -10.17
CA ILE A 57 -7.88 5.03 -10.89
C ILE A 57 -9.01 4.76 -11.90
N PRO A 58 -8.84 3.86 -12.90
CA PRO A 58 -9.90 3.62 -13.88
C PRO A 58 -11.23 3.23 -13.21
N GLU A 59 -11.19 2.28 -12.27
CA GLU A 59 -12.37 1.79 -11.57
C GLU A 59 -13.07 2.88 -10.77
N GLY A 60 -12.30 3.67 -10.02
CA GLY A 60 -12.85 4.76 -9.22
C GLY A 60 -13.50 5.86 -10.05
N PHE A 61 -12.98 6.14 -11.25
CA PHE A 61 -13.61 7.09 -12.19
C PHE A 61 -14.92 6.53 -12.78
N MET A 62 -14.93 5.27 -13.21
CA MET A 62 -16.14 4.64 -13.77
C MET A 62 -17.29 4.64 -12.77
N ILE A 63 -17.06 4.12 -11.55
CA ILE A 63 -18.08 4.08 -10.49
C ILE A 63 -18.54 5.49 -10.10
N TYR A 64 -17.62 6.46 -10.09
CA TYR A 64 -17.97 7.84 -9.77
C TYR A 64 -18.94 8.46 -10.79
N ASP A 65 -18.67 8.25 -12.07
CA ASP A 65 -19.47 8.78 -13.17
C ASP A 65 -20.84 8.08 -13.24
N GLU A 66 -20.88 6.75 -13.09
CA GLU A 66 -22.14 5.96 -13.05
C GLU A 66 -23.02 6.35 -11.86
N GLY A 67 -22.40 6.61 -10.71
CA GLY A 67 -23.06 7.06 -9.50
C GLY A 67 -23.59 8.50 -9.52
N GLY A 68 -23.52 9.19 -10.66
CA GLY A 68 -24.09 10.52 -10.84
C GLY A 68 -23.22 11.66 -10.31
N GLY A 69 -21.89 11.47 -10.27
CA GLY A 69 -20.81 12.46 -10.07
C GLY A 69 -21.16 13.78 -9.37
N VAL A 70 -20.59 14.02 -8.19
CA VAL A 70 -20.77 15.27 -7.43
C VAL A 70 -19.64 16.25 -7.73
N ASP A 71 -19.65 16.86 -8.91
CA ASP A 71 -18.61 17.83 -9.28
C ASP A 71 -18.86 19.22 -8.68
N PHE A 72 -17.77 19.92 -8.38
CA PHE A 72 -17.81 21.36 -8.13
C PHE A 72 -17.61 22.10 -9.46
N ASP A 73 -18.29 23.24 -9.66
CA ASP A 73 -18.33 23.98 -10.95
C ASP A 73 -16.97 24.19 -11.66
N ALA A 74 -15.86 24.20 -10.92
CA ALA A 74 -14.51 24.38 -11.46
C ALA A 74 -13.52 23.25 -11.13
N ILE A 75 -13.90 22.25 -10.32
CA ILE A 75 -12.98 21.22 -9.81
C ILE A 75 -13.65 19.84 -9.91
N PRO A 76 -13.13 18.94 -10.77
CA PRO A 76 -13.61 17.56 -10.82
C PRO A 76 -13.37 16.86 -9.49
N ALA A 77 -14.42 16.39 -8.83
CA ALA A 77 -14.28 15.83 -7.48
C ALA A 77 -13.50 14.50 -7.49
N SER A 78 -13.60 13.74 -8.58
CA SER A 78 -12.81 12.53 -8.84
C SER A 78 -11.30 12.80 -8.85
N GLY A 79 -10.85 13.78 -9.64
CA GLY A 79 -9.44 14.19 -9.66
C GLY A 79 -8.98 14.80 -8.33
N LEU A 80 -9.85 15.55 -7.65
CA LEU A 80 -9.57 16.07 -6.32
C LEU A 80 -9.39 14.94 -5.29
N ALA A 81 -10.19 13.87 -5.35
CA ALA A 81 -10.04 12.73 -4.45
C ALA A 81 -8.66 12.08 -4.59
N VAL A 82 -8.19 11.83 -5.82
CA VAL A 82 -6.84 11.32 -6.07
C VAL A 82 -5.78 12.25 -5.48
N LEU A 83 -5.91 13.56 -5.74
CA LEU A 83 -4.97 14.55 -5.21
C LEU A 83 -4.97 14.57 -3.66
N LEU A 84 -6.15 14.54 -3.03
CA LEU A 84 -6.26 14.54 -1.57
C LEU A 84 -5.67 13.28 -0.94
N GLY A 85 -5.82 12.13 -1.58
CA GLY A 85 -5.17 10.89 -1.13
C GLY A 85 -3.64 10.98 -1.15
N PHE A 86 -3.09 11.55 -2.24
CA PHE A 86 -1.66 11.79 -2.36
C PHE A 86 -1.17 12.82 -1.33
N LEU A 87 -1.86 13.95 -1.22
CA LEU A 87 -1.51 15.03 -0.30
C LEU A 87 -1.67 14.63 1.17
N LEU A 88 -2.61 13.75 1.51
CA LEU A 88 -2.77 13.25 2.87
C LEU A 88 -1.45 12.61 3.34
N LEU A 89 -0.92 11.66 2.57
CA LEU A 89 0.33 11.00 2.92
C LEU A 89 1.53 11.96 2.91
N LEU A 90 1.58 12.89 1.94
CA LEU A 90 2.60 13.95 1.93
C LEU A 90 2.58 14.80 3.20
N VAL A 91 1.38 15.18 3.66
CA VAL A 91 1.20 15.98 4.86
C VAL A 91 1.63 15.19 6.09
N PHE A 92 1.23 13.92 6.21
CA PHE A 92 1.68 13.08 7.32
C PHE A 92 3.19 12.92 7.33
N GLU A 93 3.82 12.72 6.17
CA GLU A 93 5.27 12.67 6.06
C GLU A 93 5.91 13.99 6.51
N ALA A 94 5.44 15.13 5.99
CA ALA A 94 5.97 16.45 6.31
C ALA A 94 5.86 16.82 7.80
N PHE A 95 4.88 16.24 8.52
CA PHE A 95 4.72 16.41 9.97
C PHE A 95 5.54 15.41 10.80
N GLY A 96 6.40 14.61 10.18
CA GLY A 96 7.26 13.63 10.86
C GLY A 96 6.57 12.30 11.17
N PHE A 97 5.49 11.98 10.45
CA PHE A 97 4.79 10.69 10.51
C PHE A 97 5.04 9.81 9.28
N GLY A 98 6.05 10.14 8.47
CA GLY A 98 6.65 9.31 7.43
C GLY A 98 8.15 9.66 7.31
N HIS A 99 9.00 8.64 7.22
CA HIS A 99 10.36 8.69 6.70
C HIS A 99 11.37 9.78 7.17
N ASP A 100 11.96 9.62 8.36
CA ASP A 100 13.31 10.17 8.64
C ASP A 100 14.43 9.20 8.19
N ILE A 101 14.34 8.57 7.00
CA ILE A 101 15.48 7.82 6.44
C ILE A 101 16.35 8.72 5.52
N HIS A 102 16.06 10.03 5.49
CA HIS A 102 16.72 11.02 4.63
C HIS A 102 17.63 12.04 5.33
N GLU A 103 17.69 12.09 6.67
CA GLU A 103 18.65 12.93 7.37
C GLU A 103 19.51 12.12 8.33
N GLU A 104 20.68 11.71 7.84
CA GLU A 104 21.98 11.82 8.53
C GLU A 104 23.03 10.94 7.82
N HIS A 105 23.54 11.41 6.69
CA HIS A 105 24.97 11.27 6.44
C HIS A 105 25.44 12.48 5.63
N HIS A 106 25.75 13.53 6.38
CA HIS A 106 26.65 14.57 5.92
C HIS A 106 27.94 13.96 5.36
N GLU A 107 28.41 14.59 4.29
CA GLU A 107 29.76 14.46 3.75
C GLU A 107 30.80 14.48 4.89
N HIS A 108 31.42 13.34 5.17
CA HIS A 108 32.65 13.30 5.95
C HIS A 108 33.72 12.55 5.18
N ALA A 109 34.54 13.33 4.49
CA ALA A 109 35.91 12.97 4.22
C ALA A 109 36.62 12.74 5.57
N HIS A 110 37.23 11.55 5.70
CA HIS A 110 38.28 11.16 6.63
C HIS A 110 37.94 10.82 8.11
N GLU A 111 38.51 9.67 8.51
CA GLU A 111 38.99 9.26 9.85
C GLU A 111 38.03 8.75 10.95
N HIS A 112 38.22 7.44 11.23
CA HIS A 112 38.29 6.75 12.53
C HIS A 112 37.10 6.71 13.52
N GLY A 113 36.70 5.48 13.89
CA GLY A 113 36.13 5.14 15.19
C GLY A 113 34.66 4.66 15.16
N HIS A 114 34.43 3.34 15.07
CA HIS A 114 33.09 2.77 15.16
C HIS A 114 32.56 2.77 16.61
N GLY A 115 32.00 3.89 17.04
CA GLY A 115 30.99 3.93 18.08
C GLY A 115 29.61 3.76 17.42
N HIS A 116 28.83 2.79 17.86
CA HIS A 116 27.45 2.63 17.41
C HIS A 116 26.65 3.88 17.80
N VAL A 117 26.32 4.70 16.81
CA VAL A 117 25.45 5.86 16.98
C VAL A 117 24.02 5.32 17.04
N ASN A 118 23.38 5.45 18.20
CA ASN A 118 21.95 5.14 18.33
C ASN A 118 21.18 6.22 17.55
N HIS A 119 20.61 5.87 16.40
CA HIS A 119 19.64 6.73 15.74
C HIS A 119 18.44 6.98 16.67
N PRO A 120 17.89 8.21 16.71
CA PRO A 120 16.75 8.52 17.56
C PRO A 120 15.54 7.67 17.18
N SER A 121 14.82 7.14 18.17
CA SER A 121 13.64 6.27 18.02
C SER A 121 12.44 6.87 17.26
N GLY A 122 12.58 8.11 16.77
CA GLY A 122 11.58 8.82 15.96
C GLY A 122 11.45 8.25 14.55
N VAL A 123 12.56 7.88 13.91
CA VAL A 123 12.60 7.41 12.51
C VAL A 123 11.73 6.17 12.28
N ALA A 124 11.94 5.15 13.11
CA ALA A 124 11.19 3.90 13.02
C ALA A 124 9.69 4.12 13.25
N THR A 125 9.35 5.01 14.19
CA THR A 125 7.96 5.30 14.55
C THR A 125 7.27 6.07 13.43
N SER A 126 7.96 7.02 12.83
CA SER A 126 7.49 7.80 11.68
C SER A 126 7.14 6.89 10.49
N ALA A 127 8.07 6.03 10.05
CA ALA A 127 7.82 5.10 8.94
C ALA A 127 6.66 4.12 9.21
N VAL A 128 6.54 3.59 10.44
CA VAL A 128 5.43 2.69 10.82
C VAL A 128 4.08 3.42 10.74
N VAL A 129 4.01 4.68 11.17
CA VAL A 129 2.77 5.46 11.13
C VAL A 129 2.35 5.72 9.68
N GLY A 130 3.26 6.20 8.82
CA GLY A 130 2.96 6.47 7.41
C GLY A 130 2.45 5.22 6.67
N LEU A 131 3.15 4.09 6.85
CA LEU A 131 2.73 2.80 6.29
C LEU A 131 1.41 2.30 6.87
N THR A 132 1.10 2.59 8.13
CA THR A 132 -0.18 2.24 8.75
C THR A 132 -1.33 3.08 8.17
N ILE A 133 -1.11 4.37 7.92
CA ILE A 133 -2.10 5.25 7.27
C ILE A 133 -2.35 4.80 5.82
N HIS A 134 -1.31 4.45 5.09
CA HIS A 134 -1.46 3.83 3.77
C HIS A 134 -2.24 2.50 3.85
N ALA A 135 -1.95 1.64 4.83
CA ALA A 135 -2.73 0.43 5.05
C ALA A 135 -4.20 0.69 5.44
N ALA A 136 -4.51 1.85 6.02
CA ALA A 136 -5.88 2.28 6.21
C ALA A 136 -6.55 2.67 4.87
N ALA A 137 -5.81 3.33 3.96
CA ALA A 137 -6.28 3.60 2.60
C ALA A 137 -6.48 2.32 1.78
N ASP A 138 -5.66 1.27 1.95
CA ASP A 138 -5.95 -0.07 1.40
C ASP A 138 -7.33 -0.58 1.83
N GLY A 139 -7.62 -0.41 3.13
CA GLY A 139 -8.88 -0.86 3.71
C GLY A 139 -10.07 -0.04 3.25
N LEU A 140 -9.86 1.26 3.00
CA LEU A 140 -10.83 2.14 2.35
C LEU A 140 -11.15 1.64 0.94
N ALA A 141 -10.15 1.36 0.10
CA ALA A 141 -10.36 0.85 -1.25
C ALA A 141 -11.14 -0.47 -1.26
N ILE A 142 -10.69 -1.45 -0.47
CA ILE A 142 -11.32 -2.78 -0.44
C ILE A 142 -12.73 -2.69 0.16
N GLY A 143 -12.92 -1.93 1.24
CA GLY A 143 -14.23 -1.77 1.87
C GLY A 143 -15.24 -1.05 0.97
N ALA A 144 -14.79 -0.05 0.21
CA ALA A 144 -15.62 0.62 -0.80
C ALA A 144 -15.99 -0.34 -1.94
N ALA A 145 -15.03 -1.12 -2.46
CA ALA A 145 -15.30 -2.10 -3.51
C ALA A 145 -16.28 -3.19 -3.05
N LEU A 146 -16.16 -3.67 -1.80
CA LEU A 146 -17.11 -4.60 -1.20
C LEU A 146 -18.51 -3.97 -1.00
N ALA A 147 -18.61 -2.66 -0.81
CA ALA A 147 -19.88 -1.95 -0.68
C ALA A 147 -20.58 -1.76 -2.03
N ALA A 148 -19.85 -1.79 -3.14
CA ALA A 148 -20.43 -1.81 -4.48
C ALA A 148 -21.17 -3.12 -4.79
N ASP A 149 -20.94 -4.18 -4.00
CA ASP A 149 -21.50 -5.53 -4.18
C ASP A 149 -21.23 -6.17 -5.56
N GLU A 150 -20.20 -5.68 -6.25
CA GLU A 150 -19.83 -6.15 -7.58
C GLU A 150 -18.46 -6.84 -7.57
N LEU A 151 -18.46 -8.11 -7.97
CA LEU A 151 -17.28 -8.96 -7.90
C LEU A 151 -16.19 -8.51 -8.87
N HIS A 152 -16.58 -7.98 -10.03
CA HIS A 152 -15.66 -7.50 -11.05
C HIS A 152 -14.92 -6.23 -10.62
N ILE A 153 -15.48 -5.47 -9.66
CA ILE A 153 -14.84 -4.33 -8.99
C ILE A 153 -13.98 -4.81 -7.81
N THR A 154 -14.57 -5.67 -6.97
CA THR A 154 -13.94 -6.14 -5.72
C THR A 154 -12.67 -6.95 -5.97
N LEU A 155 -12.68 -7.87 -6.93
CA LEU A 155 -11.56 -8.78 -7.14
C LEU A 155 -10.28 -8.07 -7.62
N PRO A 156 -10.31 -7.20 -8.65
CA PRO A 156 -9.10 -6.49 -9.08
C PRO A 156 -8.51 -5.63 -7.96
N ILE A 157 -9.35 -4.88 -7.23
CA ILE A 157 -8.92 -4.04 -6.12
C ILE A 157 -8.29 -4.89 -5.01
N LEU A 158 -8.96 -5.96 -4.59
CA LEU A 158 -8.46 -6.87 -3.55
C LEU A 158 -7.13 -7.51 -3.94
N LEU A 159 -7.03 -8.04 -5.17
CA LEU A 159 -5.80 -8.69 -5.64
C LEU A 159 -4.67 -7.70 -5.80
N GLY A 160 -4.93 -6.52 -6.37
CA GLY A 160 -3.95 -5.45 -6.48
C GLY A 160 -3.39 -5.03 -5.11
N VAL A 161 -4.28 -4.87 -4.12
CA VAL A 161 -3.88 -4.58 -2.73
C VAL A 161 -3.06 -5.71 -2.13
N LEU A 162 -3.54 -6.95 -2.20
CA LEU A 162 -2.82 -8.09 -1.63
C LEU A 162 -1.43 -8.25 -2.25
N MET A 163 -1.28 -8.07 -3.55
CA MET A 163 -0.01 -8.23 -4.25
C MET A 163 1.08 -7.28 -3.74
N HIS A 164 0.75 -6.02 -3.45
CA HIS A 164 1.73 -5.08 -2.88
C HIS A 164 1.78 -5.10 -1.34
N LYS A 165 0.72 -5.56 -0.67
CA LYS A 165 0.68 -5.67 0.79
C LYS A 165 1.64 -6.74 1.33
N LEU A 166 1.82 -7.86 0.63
CA LEU A 166 2.76 -8.91 1.08
C LEU A 166 4.21 -8.40 1.10
N PRO A 167 4.74 -7.78 0.02
CA PRO A 167 6.03 -7.11 0.05
C PRO A 167 6.13 -5.97 1.07
N ALA A 168 5.09 -5.14 1.23
CA ALA A 168 5.09 -4.02 2.16
C ALA A 168 5.17 -4.50 3.61
N ALA A 169 4.37 -5.50 3.99
CA ALA A 169 4.39 -6.11 5.32
C ALA A 169 5.76 -6.73 5.62
N PHE A 170 6.32 -7.47 4.66
CA PHE A 170 7.68 -8.02 4.78
C PHE A 170 8.71 -6.92 5.02
N SER A 171 8.66 -5.84 4.23
CA SER A 171 9.62 -4.73 4.31
C SER A 171 9.52 -4.00 5.64
N LEU A 172 8.30 -3.74 6.13
CA LEU A 172 8.06 -3.17 7.45
C LEU A 172 8.62 -4.06 8.57
N GLY A 173 8.38 -5.37 8.50
CA GLY A 173 8.88 -6.32 9.50
C GLY A 173 10.40 -6.34 9.57
N ALA A 174 11.07 -6.31 8.41
CA ALA A 174 12.52 -6.29 8.32
C ALA A 174 13.11 -4.98 8.86
N PHE A 175 12.56 -3.86 8.39
CA PHE A 175 12.94 -2.52 8.84
C PHE A 175 12.73 -2.35 10.34
N SER A 176 11.54 -2.65 10.86
CA SER A 176 11.24 -2.50 12.29
C SER A 176 12.13 -3.39 13.15
N GLN A 177 12.43 -4.62 12.72
CA GLN A 177 13.35 -5.49 13.47
C GLN A 177 14.76 -4.93 13.52
N HIS A 178 15.22 -4.30 12.44
CA HIS A 178 16.52 -3.66 12.38
C HIS A 178 16.59 -2.40 13.26
N GLU A 179 15.61 -1.51 13.12
CA GLU A 179 15.60 -0.20 13.79
C GLU A 179 15.27 -0.29 15.29
N ARG A 180 14.30 -1.13 15.67
CA ARG A 180 13.89 -1.25 17.08
C ARG A 180 14.90 -2.05 17.90
N ASN A 181 15.59 -3.01 17.27
CA ASN A 181 16.37 -4.08 17.92
C ASN A 181 15.62 -4.76 19.08
N ASP A 182 14.29 -4.78 19.02
CA ASP A 182 13.39 -5.35 20.03
C ASP A 182 12.24 -6.05 19.33
N ARG A 183 12.32 -7.38 19.31
CA ARG A 183 11.35 -8.26 18.67
C ARG A 183 9.90 -8.01 19.12
N LYS A 184 9.69 -7.60 20.38
CA LYS A 184 8.33 -7.32 20.88
C LYS A 184 7.78 -6.03 20.27
N ARG A 185 8.62 -4.98 20.21
CA ARG A 185 8.23 -3.71 19.55
C ARG A 185 7.99 -3.91 18.07
N SER A 186 8.82 -4.70 17.39
CA SER A 186 8.61 -5.00 15.98
C SER A 186 7.35 -5.80 15.72
N LEU A 187 7.01 -6.75 16.61
CA LEU A 187 5.73 -7.45 16.54
C LEU A 187 4.54 -6.51 16.73
N ILE A 188 4.65 -5.50 17.61
CA ILE A 188 3.60 -4.48 17.78
C ILE A 188 3.46 -3.65 16.51
N ASP A 189 4.56 -3.18 15.90
CA ASP A 189 4.52 -2.42 14.65
C ASP A 189 3.84 -3.23 13.54
N ILE A 190 4.19 -4.51 13.39
CA ILE A 190 3.56 -5.43 12.42
C ILE A 190 2.07 -5.62 12.71
N LEU A 191 1.68 -5.79 13.98
CA LEU A 191 0.29 -5.97 14.36
C LEU A 191 -0.56 -4.73 14.06
N VAL A 192 -0.05 -3.54 14.38
CA VAL A 192 -0.72 -2.26 14.11
C VAL A 192 -0.93 -2.07 12.62
N PHE A 193 0.13 -2.23 11.82
CA PHE A 193 0.04 -2.17 10.35
C PHE A 193 -0.93 -3.22 9.79
N SER A 194 -0.83 -4.47 10.24
CA SER A 194 -1.66 -5.56 9.71
C SER A 194 -3.14 -5.37 10.08
N ALA A 195 -3.44 -4.75 11.22
CA ALA A 195 -4.80 -4.49 11.69
C ALA A 195 -5.46 -3.27 11.03
N ALA A 196 -4.70 -2.33 10.49
CA ALA A 196 -5.26 -1.12 9.87
C ALA A 196 -6.20 -1.43 8.70
N THR A 197 -5.76 -2.27 7.75
CA THR A 197 -6.59 -2.66 6.59
C THR A 197 -7.90 -3.34 6.96
N PRO A 198 -7.93 -4.44 7.74
CA PRO A 198 -9.19 -5.08 8.11
C PRO A 198 -10.12 -4.16 8.90
N LEU A 199 -9.57 -3.30 9.77
CA LEU A 199 -10.36 -2.30 10.49
C LEU A 199 -11.05 -1.33 9.52
N PHE A 200 -10.31 -0.79 8.57
CA PHE A 200 -10.86 0.15 7.59
C PHE A 200 -11.76 -0.51 6.54
N ILE A 201 -11.58 -1.80 6.24
CA ILE A 201 -12.54 -2.58 5.43
C ILE A 201 -13.91 -2.57 6.13
N ILE A 202 -13.95 -2.94 7.41
CA ILE A 202 -15.20 -3.03 8.17
C ILE A 202 -15.86 -1.64 8.29
N ILE A 203 -15.08 -0.62 8.63
CA ILE A 203 -15.58 0.75 8.76
C ILE A 203 -16.16 1.23 7.44
N THR A 204 -15.40 1.10 6.35
CA THR A 204 -15.80 1.63 5.05
C THR A 204 -17.02 0.88 4.50
N TRP A 205 -17.00 -0.45 4.53
CA TRP A 205 -18.13 -1.26 4.08
C TRP A 205 -19.42 -0.91 4.85
N SER A 206 -19.33 -0.73 6.17
CA SER A 206 -20.48 -0.38 7.01
C SER A 206 -21.00 1.04 6.75
N LEU A 207 -20.12 1.99 6.38
CA LEU A 207 -20.50 3.38 6.12
C LEU A 207 -21.00 3.60 4.69
N LEU A 208 -20.50 2.83 3.72
CA LEU A 208 -20.80 3.02 2.30
C LEU A 208 -21.90 2.07 1.76
N GLY A 209 -22.36 1.08 2.53
CA GLY A 209 -23.35 0.10 2.03
C GLY A 209 -24.71 0.70 1.59
N ASP A 210 -25.07 1.91 2.07
CA ASP A 210 -26.33 2.59 1.74
C ASP A 210 -26.13 3.96 1.04
N VAL A 211 -24.90 4.28 0.61
CA VAL A 211 -24.61 5.58 -0.04
C VAL A 211 -24.52 5.43 -1.56
N SER A 212 -24.58 6.54 -2.30
CA SER A 212 -24.45 6.51 -3.76
C SER A 212 -23.08 6.01 -4.20
N GLU A 213 -23.05 5.33 -5.35
CA GLU A 213 -21.82 4.86 -6.02
C GLU A 213 -20.77 5.96 -6.20
N ALA A 214 -21.18 7.23 -6.37
CA ALA A 214 -20.24 8.36 -6.39
C ALA A 214 -19.29 8.40 -5.18
N TRP A 215 -19.77 8.09 -3.98
CA TRP A 215 -18.92 8.05 -2.78
C TRP A 215 -18.00 6.83 -2.73
N ILE A 216 -18.43 5.71 -3.30
CA ILE A 216 -17.60 4.51 -3.50
C ILE A 216 -16.43 4.85 -4.44
N GLY A 217 -16.74 5.46 -5.60
CA GLY A 217 -15.73 5.91 -6.56
C GLY A 217 -14.73 6.88 -5.93
N LEU A 218 -15.20 7.90 -5.19
CA LEU A 218 -14.33 8.85 -4.49
C LEU A 218 -13.42 8.17 -3.45
N ALA A 219 -13.91 7.19 -2.70
CA ALA A 219 -13.12 6.45 -1.72
C ALA A 219 -12.00 5.62 -2.38
N ILE A 220 -12.30 4.97 -3.51
CA ILE A 220 -11.31 4.23 -4.32
C ILE A 220 -10.27 5.19 -4.91
N LEU A 221 -10.70 6.32 -5.48
CA LEU A 221 -9.81 7.34 -6.06
C LEU A 221 -8.89 7.96 -5.01
N PHE A 222 -9.41 8.28 -3.83
CA PHE A 222 -8.61 8.72 -2.70
C PHE A 222 -7.52 7.70 -2.35
N SER A 223 -7.90 6.42 -2.28
CA SER A 223 -6.94 5.35 -2.00
C SER A 223 -5.88 5.23 -3.11
N ALA A 224 -6.27 5.41 -4.37
CA ALA A 224 -5.35 5.39 -5.51
C ALA A 224 -4.31 6.52 -5.44
N GLY A 225 -4.71 7.70 -4.97
CA GLY A 225 -3.78 8.80 -4.67
C GLY A 225 -2.71 8.42 -3.65
N SER A 226 -3.12 7.71 -2.58
CA SER A 226 -2.19 7.20 -1.57
C SER A 226 -1.23 6.15 -2.17
N PHE A 227 -1.70 5.32 -3.10
CA PHE A 227 -0.85 4.31 -3.76
C PHE A 227 0.21 4.97 -4.63
N LEU A 228 -0.16 6.02 -5.37
CA LEU A 228 0.79 6.82 -6.15
C LEU A 228 1.85 7.46 -5.25
N TYR A 229 1.44 8.00 -4.10
CA TYR A 229 2.39 8.58 -3.14
C TYR A 229 3.42 7.55 -2.68
N VAL A 230 2.97 6.44 -2.09
CA VAL A 230 3.86 5.39 -1.58
C VAL A 230 4.71 4.81 -2.71
N ALA A 231 4.16 4.63 -3.92
CA ALA A 231 4.95 4.16 -5.05
C ALA A 231 6.10 5.13 -5.41
N THR A 232 5.81 6.43 -5.49
CA THR A 232 6.72 7.40 -6.12
C THR A 232 7.64 8.11 -5.14
N VAL A 233 7.18 8.34 -3.91
CA VAL A 233 7.91 9.09 -2.87
C VAL A 233 8.62 8.14 -1.92
N ASP A 234 7.97 7.04 -1.50
CA ASP A 234 8.56 6.12 -0.53
C ASP A 234 9.37 4.99 -1.21
N VAL A 235 8.69 4.17 -2.02
CA VAL A 235 9.23 2.87 -2.41
C VAL A 235 10.20 3.00 -3.57
N LEU A 236 9.85 3.69 -4.65
CA LEU A 236 10.71 3.77 -5.83
C LEU A 236 12.09 4.42 -5.53
N PRO A 237 12.20 5.51 -4.77
CA PRO A 237 13.50 6.07 -4.37
C PRO A 237 14.34 5.08 -3.54
N GLU A 238 13.71 4.34 -2.63
CA GLU A 238 14.39 3.35 -1.81
C GLU A 238 15.01 2.22 -2.64
N VAL A 239 14.32 1.75 -3.68
CA VAL A 239 14.86 0.71 -4.58
C VAL A 239 16.07 1.25 -5.35
N HIS A 240 16.06 2.53 -5.73
CA HIS A 240 17.18 3.18 -6.43
C HIS A 240 18.45 3.33 -5.57
N ARG A 241 18.30 3.49 -4.25
CA ARG A 241 19.43 3.63 -3.31
C ARG A 241 20.31 2.37 -3.23
N HIS A 242 19.73 1.19 -3.41
CA HIS A 242 20.36 -0.09 -3.07
C HIS A 242 20.58 -1.02 -4.26
N GLY A 243 20.56 -0.54 -5.51
CA GLY A 243 20.69 -1.38 -6.70
C GLY A 243 21.28 -0.67 -7.90
N SER A 244 21.79 -1.46 -8.87
CA SER A 244 22.11 -0.90 -10.17
C SER A 244 20.81 -0.49 -10.88
N ALA A 245 20.84 0.57 -11.69
CA ALA A 245 19.64 1.04 -12.39
C ALA A 245 18.93 -0.07 -13.20
N LYS A 246 19.69 -1.03 -13.73
CA LYS A 246 19.14 -2.20 -14.43
C LYS A 246 18.41 -3.17 -13.51
N ASP A 247 18.96 -3.44 -12.32
CA ASP A 247 18.32 -4.33 -11.34
C ASP A 247 17.03 -3.72 -10.77
N VAL A 248 17.05 -2.41 -10.53
CA VAL A 248 15.88 -1.64 -10.07
C VAL A 248 14.78 -1.72 -11.12
N CYS A 249 15.12 -1.36 -12.37
CA CYS A 249 14.20 -1.41 -13.50
C CYS A 249 13.60 -2.81 -13.67
N LEU A 250 14.42 -3.86 -13.65
CA LEU A 250 13.95 -5.24 -13.78
C LEU A 250 12.89 -5.58 -12.73
N LYS A 251 13.14 -5.30 -11.45
CA LYS A 251 12.20 -5.65 -10.37
C LYS A 251 10.90 -4.88 -10.45
N VAL A 252 10.97 -3.58 -10.71
CA VAL A 252 9.77 -2.74 -10.88
C VAL A 252 8.95 -3.20 -12.08
N MET A 253 9.60 -3.49 -13.21
CA MET A 253 8.93 -4.03 -14.39
C MET A 253 8.29 -5.39 -14.12
N LEU A 254 8.98 -6.29 -13.42
CA LEU A 254 8.42 -7.60 -13.05
C LEU A 254 7.17 -7.45 -12.17
N GLY A 255 7.18 -6.51 -11.23
CA GLY A 255 6.00 -6.19 -10.41
C GLY A 255 4.82 -5.71 -11.27
N ALA A 256 5.04 -4.69 -12.10
CA ALA A 256 4.01 -4.14 -12.96
C ALA A 256 3.46 -5.16 -13.97
N LEU A 257 4.35 -5.95 -14.60
CA LEU A 257 3.96 -7.00 -15.54
C LEU A 257 3.17 -8.13 -14.87
N ALA A 258 3.44 -8.44 -13.60
CA ALA A 258 2.67 -9.42 -12.86
C ALA A 258 1.25 -8.93 -12.56
N ILE A 259 1.03 -7.63 -12.27
CA ILE A 259 -0.33 -7.07 -12.19
C ILE A 259 -1.04 -7.17 -13.53
N ILE A 260 -0.37 -6.79 -14.62
CA ILE A 260 -0.94 -6.90 -15.98
C ILE A 260 -1.31 -8.36 -16.29
N ALA A 261 -0.44 -9.31 -15.96
CA ALA A 261 -0.71 -10.73 -16.17
C ALA A 261 -1.92 -11.22 -15.36
N VAL A 262 -2.08 -10.77 -14.11
CA VAL A 262 -3.26 -11.06 -13.29
C VAL A 262 -4.52 -10.48 -13.91
N MET A 263 -4.49 -9.21 -14.35
CA MET A 263 -5.64 -8.57 -15.00
C MET A 263 -6.04 -9.30 -16.30
N LEU A 264 -5.08 -9.62 -17.17
CA LEU A 264 -5.34 -10.37 -18.40
C LEU A 264 -5.87 -11.78 -18.10
N PHE A 265 -5.36 -12.44 -17.06
CA PHE A 265 -5.88 -13.73 -16.65
C PHE A 265 -7.34 -13.61 -16.21
N MET A 266 -7.66 -12.62 -15.37
CA MET A 266 -9.03 -12.37 -14.89
C MET A 266 -9.99 -12.09 -16.06
N ASP A 267 -9.55 -11.31 -17.04
CA ASP A 267 -10.30 -11.06 -18.26
C ASP A 267 -10.59 -12.34 -19.05
N VAL A 268 -9.57 -13.16 -19.33
CA VAL A 268 -9.71 -14.43 -20.07
C VAL A 268 -10.67 -15.41 -19.40
N VAL A 269 -10.76 -15.40 -18.06
CA VAL A 269 -11.68 -16.28 -17.32
C VAL A 269 -13.05 -15.64 -17.05
N GLY A 270 -13.31 -14.43 -17.57
CA GLY A 270 -14.58 -13.73 -17.45
C GLY A 270 -14.87 -13.19 -16.05
N LEU A 271 -13.83 -12.81 -15.30
CA LEU A 271 -13.95 -12.21 -13.96
C LEU A 271 -13.88 -10.67 -13.97
N VAL A 272 -13.59 -10.06 -15.13
CA VAL A 272 -13.68 -8.62 -15.36
C VAL A 272 -14.59 -8.45 -16.57
N GLU A 273 -15.71 -7.74 -16.43
CA GLU A 273 -16.51 -7.33 -17.58
C GLU A 273 -15.86 -6.09 -18.20
N HIS A 274 -15.76 -6.07 -19.53
CA HIS A 274 -15.34 -4.87 -20.23
C HIS A 274 -16.45 -3.83 -20.17
N ALA A 275 -16.23 -2.75 -19.43
CA ALA A 275 -16.89 -1.48 -19.74
C ALA A 275 -16.41 -1.04 -21.13
N HIS A 276 -17.21 -1.33 -22.15
CA HIS A 276 -17.11 -0.73 -23.48
C HIS A 276 -18.19 0.33 -23.63
#